data_AF-A0A9P1ATK9-F1
#
_entry.id   AF-A0A9P1ATK9-F1
#
_cell.length_a   1.000
_cell.length_b   1.000
_cell.length_c   1.000
_cell.angle_alpha   90.00
_cell.angle_beta   90.00
_cell.angle_gamma   90.00
#
_symmetry.space_group_name_H-M   'P 1'
#
loop_
_entity.id
_entity.type
_entity.pdbx_description
1 polymer ?
#
loop_
_entity_poly.entity_id
_entity_poly.type
_entity_poly.pdbx_seq_one_letter_code
_entity_poly.pdbx_strand_id
1 'polypeptide(L)'
;MLHPFLYSIIFLSFSTVFSGSSWLKNLNLPRQLLEYHVATRPQLRERCLADSECKLELTTQKCFGFEDGCEKNSSLGFRSKFTSCDKNLNSKVEETFWKQADFGYLTPRMVKHQICSSEHENASTLSCSDQLTHCVGTNVFFDFSNLNHETSSRYRQDVIKSGQIGGKCEKFDGELLAKNLEWKGYLMSWSDELQHFQSNPDFQLNQKFCDFIFERPTIVMKLDAAVNLYHHFCDFLNLYASLHINQTFDQDVDIVWWDTHPEGFLDKMYGVTWKAFSKHRPFELKELDGKRVCFRNVMLPLLARQRNGLFYNTPLAQGCTGSSLFKSFSQFILHRLGIKPQKADLEKVRIVILSRSTAFRKFLNVKEVGFQIFYSCVINSISEM
;
A
#
# COMPACT_ATOMS: atom_id res chain seq x y z
N MET A 1 24.13 -67.54 38.95
CA MET A 1 23.56 -67.34 37.60
C MET A 1 23.00 -65.92 37.55
N LEU A 2 23.83 -64.96 37.13
CA LEU A 2 23.49 -63.54 37.07
C LEU A 2 23.87 -63.05 35.67
N HIS A 3 22.85 -62.67 34.89
CA HIS A 3 22.95 -62.14 33.53
C HIS A 3 23.53 -60.72 33.54
N PRO A 4 24.40 -60.33 32.58
CA PRO A 4 24.78 -58.95 32.39
C PRO A 4 23.79 -58.26 31.43
N PHE A 5 23.28 -57.10 31.84
CA PHE A 5 22.51 -56.19 30.98
C PHE A 5 23.47 -55.43 30.06
N LEU A 6 23.35 -55.64 28.74
CA LEU A 6 23.95 -54.79 27.72
C LEU A 6 23.20 -53.46 27.66
N TYR A 7 23.90 -52.34 27.88
CA TYR A 7 23.42 -51.01 27.55
C TYR A 7 23.64 -50.75 26.05
N SER A 8 22.55 -50.70 25.27
CA SER A 8 22.56 -50.15 23.90
C SER A 8 22.61 -48.63 23.95
N ILE A 9 23.75 -48.06 23.53
CA ILE A 9 23.91 -46.63 23.27
C ILE A 9 23.19 -46.32 21.95
N ILE A 10 22.07 -45.61 22.03
CA ILE A 10 21.34 -45.10 20.86
C ILE A 10 22.05 -43.81 20.41
N PHE A 11 22.77 -43.88 19.30
CA PHE A 11 23.26 -42.69 18.59
C PHE A 11 22.06 -41.98 17.95
N LEU A 12 21.58 -40.92 18.60
CA LEU A 12 20.66 -39.95 18.01
C LEU A 12 21.42 -39.18 16.93
N SER A 13 21.20 -39.56 15.66
CA SER A 13 21.62 -38.77 14.52
C SER A 13 20.79 -37.48 14.49
N PHE A 14 21.41 -36.37 14.88
CA PHE A 14 20.87 -35.03 14.61
C PHE A 14 20.87 -34.82 13.10
N SER A 15 19.73 -35.13 12.50
CA SER A 15 19.43 -34.71 11.13
C SER A 15 19.29 -33.19 11.18
N THR A 16 20.32 -32.47 10.76
CA THR A 16 20.20 -31.04 10.46
C THR A 16 19.20 -30.92 9.32
N VAL A 17 17.95 -30.62 9.67
CA VAL A 17 16.97 -30.14 8.71
C VAL A 17 17.53 -28.81 8.22
N PHE A 18 18.23 -28.83 7.09
CA PHE A 18 18.47 -27.65 6.29
C PHE A 18 17.10 -27.13 5.90
N SER A 19 16.59 -26.17 6.66
CA SER A 19 15.42 -25.40 6.27
C SER A 19 15.80 -24.69 4.99
N GLY A 20 15.31 -25.20 3.87
CA GLY A 20 15.35 -24.48 2.61
C GLY A 20 14.90 -23.04 2.79
N SER A 21 15.46 -22.13 2.00
CA SER A 21 15.39 -20.71 2.23
C SER A 21 13.95 -20.19 2.10
N SER A 22 13.26 -20.10 3.23
CA SER A 22 11.82 -19.79 3.29
C SER A 22 11.50 -18.33 2.94
N TRP A 23 12.53 -17.47 2.85
CA TRP A 23 12.35 -16.02 2.80
C TRP A 23 11.68 -15.53 1.51
N LEU A 24 11.96 -16.14 0.36
CA LEU A 24 11.27 -15.80 -0.90
C LEU A 24 9.79 -16.15 -0.87
N LYS A 25 9.45 -17.29 -0.25
CA LYS A 25 8.05 -17.71 -0.04
C LYS A 25 7.35 -16.77 0.94
N ASN A 26 8.05 -16.28 1.95
CA ASN A 26 7.51 -15.36 2.95
C ASN A 26 7.13 -13.99 2.35
N LEU A 27 7.79 -13.56 1.27
CA LEU A 27 7.40 -12.34 0.54
C LEU A 27 6.03 -12.48 -0.14
N ASN A 28 5.60 -13.69 -0.50
CA ASN A 28 4.29 -13.97 -1.09
C ASN A 28 3.93 -13.00 -2.23
N LEU A 29 4.80 -12.93 -3.24
CA LEU A 29 4.65 -12.06 -4.41
C LEU A 29 4.46 -12.88 -5.69
N PRO A 30 3.66 -12.39 -6.66
CA PRO A 30 3.63 -12.94 -8.00
C PRO A 30 5.04 -13.02 -8.58
N ARG A 31 5.33 -14.06 -9.37
CA ARG A 31 6.68 -14.33 -9.89
C ARG A 31 7.36 -13.10 -10.53
N GLN A 32 6.64 -12.38 -11.39
CA GLN A 32 7.17 -11.16 -12.02
C GLN A 32 7.50 -10.08 -10.99
N LEU A 33 6.60 -9.83 -10.03
CA LEU A 33 6.82 -8.82 -9.00
C LEU A 33 8.00 -9.21 -8.09
N LEU A 34 8.13 -10.50 -7.75
CA LEU A 34 9.24 -11.04 -6.97
C LEU A 34 10.59 -10.84 -7.66
N GLU A 35 10.67 -11.14 -8.97
CA GLU A 35 11.90 -10.94 -9.76
C GLU A 35 12.34 -9.47 -9.77
N TYR A 36 11.41 -8.56 -10.04
CA TYR A 36 11.72 -7.13 -10.08
C TYR A 36 12.08 -6.59 -8.69
N HIS A 37 11.35 -7.00 -7.66
CA HIS A 37 11.60 -6.61 -6.27
C HIS A 37 12.97 -7.05 -5.75
N VAL A 38 13.37 -8.28 -6.06
CA VAL A 38 14.69 -8.80 -5.66
C VAL A 38 15.80 -8.16 -6.51
N ALA A 39 15.57 -7.97 -7.81
CA ALA A 39 16.57 -7.39 -8.71
C ALA A 39 16.92 -5.93 -8.37
N THR A 40 15.95 -5.14 -7.91
CA THR A 40 16.16 -3.70 -7.62
C THR A 40 16.82 -3.44 -6.26
N ARG A 41 17.05 -4.48 -5.46
CA ARG A 41 17.54 -4.34 -4.08
C ARG A 41 18.86 -5.06 -3.91
N PRO A 42 19.98 -4.34 -3.75
CA PRO A 42 21.30 -4.95 -3.64
C PRO A 42 21.36 -6.06 -2.58
N GLN A 43 20.83 -5.80 -1.38
CA GLN A 43 20.84 -6.77 -0.28
C GLN A 43 20.03 -8.04 -0.60
N LEU A 44 18.86 -7.92 -1.21
CA LEU A 44 18.05 -9.10 -1.58
C LEU A 44 18.65 -9.84 -2.77
N ARG A 45 19.23 -9.10 -3.72
CA ARG A 45 19.92 -9.65 -4.88
C ARG A 45 21.12 -10.48 -4.44
N GLU A 46 21.98 -9.93 -3.59
CA GLU A 46 23.13 -10.62 -3.01
C GLU A 46 22.70 -11.85 -2.21
N ARG A 47 21.67 -11.70 -1.36
CA ARG A 47 21.08 -12.83 -0.62
C ARG A 47 20.60 -13.94 -1.55
N CYS A 48 19.92 -13.60 -2.65
CA CYS A 48 19.47 -14.59 -3.63
C CYS A 48 20.65 -15.25 -4.38
N LEU A 49 21.68 -14.50 -4.76
CA LEU A 49 22.85 -15.05 -5.45
C LEU A 49 23.66 -16.01 -4.57
N ALA A 50 23.69 -15.76 -3.25
CA ALA A 50 24.33 -16.63 -2.27
C ALA A 50 23.47 -17.85 -1.87
N ASP A 51 22.20 -17.87 -2.26
CA ASP A 51 21.22 -18.86 -1.85
C ASP A 51 20.98 -19.89 -2.96
N SER A 52 21.48 -21.12 -2.75
CA SER A 52 21.37 -22.21 -3.73
C SER A 52 19.92 -22.59 -4.09
N GLU A 53 18.94 -22.20 -3.27
CA GLU A 53 17.52 -22.46 -3.56
C GLU A 53 16.84 -21.30 -4.31
N CYS A 54 17.50 -20.16 -4.46
CA CYS A 54 16.94 -19.03 -5.18
C CYS A 54 16.98 -19.26 -6.69
N LYS A 55 15.82 -19.63 -7.27
CA LYS A 55 15.65 -19.87 -8.71
C LYS A 55 15.23 -18.62 -9.50
N LEU A 56 15.58 -17.41 -9.04
CA LEU A 56 15.25 -16.17 -9.76
C LEU A 56 16.31 -15.87 -10.82
N GLU A 57 15.89 -15.47 -12.01
CA GLU A 57 16.81 -15.03 -13.07
C GLU A 57 17.19 -13.56 -12.87
N LEU A 58 18.40 -13.33 -12.31
CA LEU A 58 18.95 -12.02 -11.94
C LEU A 58 20.10 -11.56 -12.85
N THR A 59 20.30 -12.21 -14.00
CA THR A 59 21.34 -11.90 -14.99
C THR A 59 21.07 -10.60 -15.74
N THR A 60 19.79 -10.24 -15.90
CA THR A 60 19.38 -8.99 -16.55
C THR A 60 18.92 -7.99 -15.50
N GLN A 61 19.31 -6.73 -15.68
CA GLN A 61 18.78 -5.65 -14.86
C GLN A 61 17.28 -5.51 -15.13
N LYS A 62 16.50 -5.53 -14.05
CA LYS A 62 15.04 -5.37 -14.04
C LYS A 62 14.69 -4.35 -12.97
N CYS A 63 13.80 -3.42 -13.29
CA CYS A 63 13.37 -2.37 -12.37
C CYS A 63 11.95 -1.88 -12.71
N PHE A 64 11.25 -1.24 -11.79
CA PHE A 64 9.90 -0.77 -12.06
C PHE A 64 9.88 0.51 -12.92
N GLY A 65 10.98 1.25 -12.95
CA GLY A 65 11.16 2.45 -13.76
C GLY A 65 11.41 3.72 -12.95
N PHE A 66 10.99 3.72 -11.69
CA PHE A 66 11.01 4.91 -10.83
C PHE A 66 12.24 4.97 -9.92
N GLU A 67 12.98 3.87 -9.81
CA GLU A 67 14.20 3.73 -9.03
C GLU A 67 15.38 4.45 -9.70
N ASP A 68 16.28 5.00 -8.89
CA ASP A 68 17.50 5.65 -9.38
C ASP A 68 18.36 4.67 -10.17
N GLY A 69 18.85 5.12 -11.34
CA GLY A 69 19.68 4.29 -12.23
C GLY A 69 18.91 3.21 -13.01
N CYS A 70 17.58 3.21 -12.98
CA CYS A 70 16.79 2.30 -13.81
C CYS A 70 16.78 2.74 -15.29
N GLU A 71 17.41 1.95 -16.16
CA GLU A 71 17.35 2.18 -17.61
C GLU A 71 15.94 1.90 -18.17
N LYS A 72 15.49 2.69 -19.16
CA LYS A 72 14.17 2.53 -19.80
C LYS A 72 13.95 1.11 -20.33
N ASN A 73 14.97 0.50 -20.94
CA ASN A 73 14.95 -0.88 -21.48
C ASN A 73 14.74 -1.97 -20.39
N SER A 74 15.03 -1.63 -19.14
CA SER A 74 15.01 -2.52 -17.97
C SER A 74 13.73 -2.34 -17.15
N SER A 75 13.00 -1.25 -17.40
CA SER A 75 11.72 -0.94 -16.75
C SER A 75 10.63 -1.98 -17.05
N LEU A 76 9.75 -2.20 -16.07
CA LEU A 76 8.61 -3.10 -16.20
C LEU A 76 7.69 -2.68 -17.34
N GLY A 77 7.41 -1.37 -17.47
CA GLY A 77 6.55 -0.84 -18.52
C GLY A 77 7.05 -1.16 -19.92
N PHE A 78 8.34 -0.94 -20.17
CA PHE A 78 8.95 -1.24 -21.46
C PHE A 78 8.96 -2.73 -21.79
N ARG A 79 9.32 -3.58 -20.81
CA ARG A 79 9.47 -5.04 -21.03
C ARG A 79 8.15 -5.78 -21.13
N SER A 80 7.15 -5.36 -20.37
CA SER A 80 5.85 -6.04 -20.32
C SER A 80 4.93 -5.66 -21.49
N LYS A 81 5.18 -4.51 -22.14
CA LYS A 81 4.33 -3.96 -23.21
C LYS A 81 2.86 -3.82 -22.80
N PHE A 82 2.59 -3.68 -21.50
CA PHE A 82 1.23 -3.42 -21.01
C PHE A 82 0.79 -2.01 -21.36
N THR A 83 1.71 -1.06 -21.25
CA THR A 83 1.47 0.33 -21.62
C THR A 83 1.55 0.46 -23.14
N SER A 84 0.48 0.98 -23.75
CA SER A 84 0.38 1.23 -25.19
C SER A 84 -0.03 2.67 -25.44
N CYS A 85 0.70 3.35 -26.31
CA CYS A 85 0.40 4.69 -26.79
C CYS A 85 0.22 4.70 -28.30
N ASP A 86 -0.59 5.61 -28.83
CA ASP A 86 -0.77 5.76 -30.28
C ASP A 86 0.55 6.10 -30.97
N LYS A 87 0.78 5.52 -32.17
CA LYS A 87 2.07 5.57 -32.87
C LYS A 87 2.55 6.97 -33.23
N ASN A 88 1.64 7.94 -33.37
CA ASN A 88 1.94 9.31 -33.80
C ASN A 88 1.91 10.32 -32.64
N LEU A 89 1.87 9.84 -31.39
CA LEU A 89 1.88 10.73 -30.24
C LEU A 89 3.24 11.35 -30.00
N ASN A 90 3.21 12.60 -29.55
CA ASN A 90 4.38 13.30 -29.05
C ASN A 90 4.97 12.50 -27.87
N SER A 91 6.29 12.26 -27.86
CA SER A 91 6.98 11.52 -26.80
C SER A 91 6.75 12.11 -25.40
N LYS A 92 6.47 13.42 -25.30
CA LYS A 92 6.07 14.08 -24.05
C LYS A 92 4.77 13.51 -23.46
N VAL A 93 3.86 12.99 -24.28
CA VAL A 93 2.61 12.40 -23.81
C VAL A 93 2.86 11.05 -23.15
N GLU A 94 3.70 10.20 -23.74
CA GLU A 94 4.13 8.93 -23.13
C GLU A 94 4.81 9.18 -21.78
N GLU A 95 5.72 10.16 -21.74
CA GLU A 95 6.41 10.55 -20.49
C GLU A 95 5.43 11.10 -19.45
N THR A 96 4.47 11.92 -19.86
CA THR A 96 3.45 12.48 -18.97
C THR A 96 2.55 11.38 -18.40
N PHE A 97 2.11 10.45 -19.25
CA PHE A 97 1.34 9.28 -18.82
C PHE A 97 2.14 8.46 -17.81
N TRP A 98 3.42 8.19 -18.07
CA TRP A 98 4.27 7.44 -17.14
C TRP A 98 4.44 8.16 -15.79
N LYS A 99 4.64 9.48 -15.79
CA LYS A 99 4.78 10.32 -14.58
C LYS A 99 3.49 10.44 -13.76
N GLN A 100 2.33 10.37 -14.39
CA GLN A 100 1.05 10.66 -13.73
C GLN A 100 0.24 9.40 -13.41
N ALA A 101 0.28 8.40 -14.30
CA ALA A 101 -0.63 7.26 -14.29
C ALA A 101 0.09 5.91 -14.16
N ASP A 102 1.42 5.88 -14.16
CA ASP A 102 2.24 4.66 -14.04
C ASP A 102 3.28 4.83 -12.91
N PHE A 103 4.26 3.92 -12.84
CA PHE A 103 5.28 3.89 -11.79
C PHE A 103 6.04 5.22 -11.60
N GLY A 104 6.16 6.07 -12.62
CA GLY A 104 6.78 7.40 -12.49
C GLY A 104 6.08 8.33 -11.49
N TYR A 105 4.82 8.05 -11.16
CA TYR A 105 4.07 8.74 -10.10
C TYR A 105 4.76 8.64 -8.72
N LEU A 106 5.54 7.58 -8.49
CA LEU A 106 6.20 7.32 -7.22
C LEU A 106 7.49 8.14 -7.05
N THR A 107 8.17 8.52 -8.13
CA THR A 107 9.47 9.21 -8.10
C THR A 107 9.52 10.43 -7.16
N PRO A 108 8.63 11.44 -7.27
CA PRO A 108 8.69 12.59 -6.35
C PRO A 108 8.36 12.22 -4.89
N ARG A 109 7.72 11.07 -4.65
CA ARG A 109 7.34 10.61 -3.31
C ARG A 109 8.41 9.76 -2.62
N MET A 110 9.44 9.36 -3.36
CA MET A 110 10.63 8.67 -2.83
C MET A 110 11.51 9.59 -2.00
N VAL A 111 11.57 10.89 -2.36
CA VAL A 111 12.34 11.88 -1.62
C VAL A 111 11.68 12.10 -0.27
N LYS A 112 12.44 11.85 0.81
CA LYS A 112 12.00 12.08 2.20
C LYS A 112 12.84 13.15 2.86
N HIS A 113 12.18 14.11 3.48
CA HIS A 113 12.78 15.16 4.29
C HIS A 113 12.69 14.78 5.77
N GLN A 114 13.81 14.87 6.49
CA GLN A 114 13.90 14.55 7.91
C GLN A 114 13.32 15.70 8.74
N ILE A 115 12.13 15.51 9.29
CA ILE A 115 11.47 16.48 10.19
C ILE A 115 11.96 16.25 11.63
N CYS A 116 12.17 14.99 12.00
CA CYS A 116 12.70 14.57 13.29
C CYS A 116 13.78 13.53 13.01
N SER A 117 15.00 13.74 13.51
CA SER A 117 16.11 12.81 13.30
C SER A 117 16.88 12.56 14.59
N SER A 118 17.45 11.37 14.69
CA SER A 118 18.48 11.02 15.67
C SER A 118 19.30 9.83 15.18
N GLU A 119 20.53 9.71 15.68
CA GLU A 119 21.41 8.56 15.42
C GLU A 119 21.27 7.45 16.48
N HIS A 120 20.47 7.67 17.52
CA HIS A 120 20.26 6.72 18.62
C HIS A 120 19.03 5.82 18.40
N GLU A 121 19.17 4.51 18.64
CA GLU A 121 18.08 3.54 18.45
C GLU A 121 16.82 3.82 19.30
N ASN A 122 17.00 4.43 20.47
CA ASN A 122 15.89 4.75 21.39
C ASN A 122 15.26 6.13 21.13
N ALA A 123 15.82 6.91 20.21
CA ALA A 123 15.31 8.22 19.85
C ALA A 123 14.28 8.11 18.71
N SER A 124 13.58 9.20 18.45
CA SER A 124 12.50 9.23 17.47
C SER A 124 12.98 9.75 16.13
N THR A 125 12.36 9.24 15.07
CA THR A 125 12.51 9.79 13.72
C THR A 125 11.16 10.03 13.05
N LEU A 126 11.11 11.01 12.15
CA LEU A 126 9.99 11.25 11.25
C LEU A 126 10.54 11.83 9.95
N SER A 127 10.28 11.13 8.85
CA SER A 127 10.65 11.56 7.50
C SER A 127 9.44 11.53 6.59
N CYS A 128 9.21 12.61 5.87
CA CYS A 128 8.03 12.77 5.01
C CYS A 128 8.42 13.19 3.59
N SER A 129 7.66 12.74 2.59
CA SER A 129 7.70 13.38 1.27
C SER A 129 7.04 14.75 1.32
N ASP A 130 7.26 15.53 0.27
CA ASP A 130 6.61 16.82 0.07
C ASP A 130 5.11 16.75 0.37
N GLN A 131 4.62 17.83 1.00
CA GLN A 131 3.22 18.03 1.36
C GLN A 131 2.66 16.97 2.31
N LEU A 132 3.55 16.26 3.02
CA LEU A 132 3.19 15.22 4.00
C LEU A 132 2.27 14.15 3.41
N THR A 133 2.52 13.79 2.15
CA THR A 133 1.71 12.82 1.40
C THR A 133 2.04 11.38 1.77
N HIS A 134 3.28 11.12 2.20
CA HIS A 134 3.72 9.84 2.73
C HIS A 134 4.83 10.05 3.75
N CYS A 135 4.66 9.52 4.96
CA CYS A 135 5.64 9.63 6.04
C CYS A 135 6.00 8.26 6.62
N VAL A 136 7.21 8.18 7.17
CA VAL A 136 7.67 7.06 7.99
C VAL A 136 8.26 7.62 9.28
N GLY A 137 8.12 6.90 10.38
CA GLY A 137 8.70 7.30 11.65
C GLY A 137 9.02 6.13 12.54
N THR A 138 9.95 6.36 13.47
CA THR A 138 10.34 5.41 14.51
C THR A 138 10.11 6.02 15.87
N ASN A 139 9.63 5.21 16.82
CA ASN A 139 9.39 5.61 18.20
C ASN A 139 8.55 6.90 18.29
N VAL A 140 7.38 6.94 17.67
CA VAL A 140 6.47 8.11 17.65
C VAL A 140 5.23 7.80 18.48
N PHE A 141 4.66 8.81 19.14
CA PHE A 141 3.38 8.67 19.84
C PHE A 141 2.27 9.54 19.22
N PHE A 142 1.05 9.06 19.35
CA PHE A 142 -0.20 9.77 19.13
C PHE A 142 -1.07 9.64 20.38
N ASP A 143 -1.61 10.75 20.85
CA ASP A 143 -2.51 10.82 21.99
C ASP A 143 -3.94 11.06 21.48
N PHE A 144 -4.77 10.03 21.59
CA PHE A 144 -6.14 10.01 21.09
C PHE A 144 -7.16 10.47 22.16
N SER A 145 -6.72 11.16 23.21
CA SER A 145 -7.62 11.74 24.23
C SER A 145 -8.68 12.69 23.68
N ASN A 146 -8.45 13.28 22.50
CA ASN A 146 -9.41 14.15 21.84
C ASN A 146 -10.25 13.45 20.75
N LEU A 147 -10.10 12.15 20.51
CA LEU A 147 -10.90 11.42 19.52
C LEU A 147 -12.40 11.45 19.88
N ASN A 148 -12.76 11.18 21.14
CA ASN A 148 -14.13 11.23 21.66
C ASN A 148 -15.10 10.44 20.78
N HIS A 149 -14.76 9.17 20.50
CA HIS A 149 -15.31 8.43 19.36
C HIS A 149 -16.85 8.35 19.35
N GLU A 150 -17.50 8.24 20.52
CA GLU A 150 -18.97 8.13 20.64
C GLU A 150 -19.72 9.34 20.07
N THR A 151 -19.12 10.53 20.15
CA THR A 151 -19.72 11.79 19.70
C THR A 151 -19.04 12.34 18.44
N SER A 152 -18.09 11.58 17.88
CA SER A 152 -17.30 11.99 16.74
C SER A 152 -18.10 11.91 15.43
N SER A 153 -17.62 12.60 14.41
CA SER A 153 -18.14 12.53 13.05
C SER A 153 -17.10 11.93 12.12
N ARG A 154 -17.56 11.14 11.12
CA ARG A 154 -16.69 10.62 10.06
C ARG A 154 -15.94 11.77 9.39
N TYR A 155 -14.65 11.54 9.09
CA TYR A 155 -13.74 12.48 8.46
C TYR A 155 -13.36 13.72 9.28
N ARG A 156 -13.54 13.66 10.61
CA ARG A 156 -13.00 14.66 11.54
C ARG A 156 -11.48 14.82 11.36
N GLN A 157 -11.00 16.05 11.21
CA GLN A 157 -9.60 16.39 10.93
C GLN A 157 -8.85 16.95 12.14
N ASP A 158 -9.53 17.20 13.25
CA ASP A 158 -8.96 17.82 14.43
C ASP A 158 -8.78 16.84 15.59
N VAL A 159 -8.63 15.53 15.27
CA VAL A 159 -8.45 14.44 16.25
C VAL A 159 -7.21 14.66 17.11
N ILE A 160 -6.12 15.12 16.51
CA ILE A 160 -4.85 15.39 17.18
C ILE A 160 -4.72 16.90 17.39
N LYS A 161 -4.32 17.30 18.60
CA LYS A 161 -4.08 18.69 19.03
C LYS A 161 -2.61 18.90 19.39
N SER A 162 -2.25 20.14 19.72
CA SER A 162 -0.92 20.46 20.25
C SER A 162 -0.59 19.61 21.48
N GLY A 163 0.63 19.06 21.52
CA GLY A 163 1.08 18.16 22.58
C GLY A 163 0.63 16.70 22.44
N GLN A 164 -0.27 16.39 21.50
CA GLN A 164 -0.83 15.04 21.33
C GLN A 164 -0.11 14.19 20.28
N ILE A 165 1.00 14.66 19.72
CA ILE A 165 1.80 13.89 18.78
C ILE A 165 3.26 14.34 18.87
N GLY A 166 4.17 13.37 18.79
CA GLY A 166 5.59 13.70 18.78
C GLY A 166 6.49 12.51 19.03
N GLY A 167 7.72 12.83 19.41
CA GLY A 167 8.75 11.87 19.76
C GLY A 167 9.97 12.59 20.33
N LYS A 168 10.95 11.84 20.82
CA LYS A 168 12.21 12.39 21.33
C LYS A 168 13.18 12.60 20.17
N CYS A 169 13.08 13.76 19.51
CA CYS A 169 13.97 14.14 18.42
C CYS A 169 15.27 14.73 18.98
N GLU A 170 16.41 14.29 18.43
CA GLU A 170 17.70 14.94 18.69
C GLU A 170 17.80 16.25 17.91
N LYS A 171 17.38 16.20 16.63
CA LYS A 171 17.16 17.39 15.81
C LYS A 171 15.72 17.41 15.31
N PHE A 172 15.05 18.54 15.54
CA PHE A 172 13.68 18.78 15.07
C PHE A 172 13.65 20.00 14.16
N ASP A 173 13.05 19.84 12.98
CA ASP A 173 12.93 20.87 11.95
C ASP A 173 11.47 21.32 11.81
N GLY A 174 11.05 22.24 12.68
CA GLY A 174 9.70 22.80 12.69
C GLY A 174 9.41 23.69 11.49
N GLU A 175 10.42 24.33 10.90
CA GLU A 175 10.26 25.17 9.70
C GLU A 175 9.96 24.33 8.46
N LEU A 176 10.69 23.21 8.29
CA LEU A 176 10.41 22.24 7.24
C LEU A 176 9.02 21.63 7.38
N LEU A 177 8.61 21.28 8.60
CA LEU A 177 7.25 20.80 8.86
C LEU A 177 6.24 21.87 8.41
N ALA A 178 6.37 23.10 8.90
CA ALA A 178 5.47 24.20 8.57
C ALA A 178 5.37 24.47 7.05
N LYS A 179 6.50 24.42 6.34
CA LYS A 179 6.55 24.57 4.87
C LYS A 179 5.74 23.50 4.14
N ASN A 180 5.63 22.29 4.70
CA ASN A 180 4.91 21.18 4.11
C ASN A 180 3.42 21.10 4.50
N LEU A 181 2.93 22.01 5.35
CA LEU A 181 1.53 22.03 5.82
C LEU A 181 0.54 22.71 4.85
N GLU A 182 1.01 23.19 3.69
CA GLU A 182 0.18 23.95 2.73
C GLU A 182 -1.09 23.18 2.35
N TRP A 183 -0.98 21.86 2.17
CA TRP A 183 -2.09 21.04 1.68
C TRP A 183 -2.71 20.31 2.85
N LYS A 184 -3.97 20.63 3.15
CA LYS A 184 -4.80 20.01 4.20
C LYS A 184 -6.03 19.35 3.58
N GLY A 185 -6.64 18.44 4.31
CA GLY A 185 -7.77 17.66 3.82
C GLY A 185 -7.66 16.21 4.25
N TYR A 186 -8.75 15.66 4.79
CA TYR A 186 -8.76 14.32 5.39
C TYR A 186 -8.11 13.24 4.50
N LEU A 187 -8.45 13.17 3.21
CA LEU A 187 -7.86 12.20 2.26
C LEU A 187 -6.80 12.80 1.32
N MET A 188 -6.34 14.03 1.59
CA MET A 188 -5.37 14.74 0.74
C MET A 188 -3.94 14.60 1.23
N SER A 189 -3.72 14.70 2.54
CA SER A 189 -2.39 14.63 3.18
C SER A 189 -2.50 14.26 4.66
N TRP A 190 -1.35 14.12 5.31
CA TRP A 190 -1.22 13.95 6.76
C TRP A 190 -1.04 15.26 7.53
N SER A 191 -1.23 16.41 6.86
CA SER A 191 -0.96 17.71 7.46
C SER A 191 -1.84 18.02 8.66
N ASP A 192 -3.10 17.60 8.67
CA ASP A 192 -4.02 17.91 9.78
C ASP A 192 -3.60 17.22 11.09
N GLU A 193 -3.02 16.02 11.00
CA GLU A 193 -2.54 15.26 12.14
C GLU A 193 -1.10 15.63 12.52
N LEU A 194 -0.26 15.92 11.52
CA LEU A 194 1.16 16.21 11.73
C LEU A 194 1.46 17.68 12.03
N GLN A 195 0.53 18.62 11.81
CA GLN A 195 0.75 20.05 12.11
C GLN A 195 1.12 20.33 13.58
N HIS A 196 0.81 19.39 14.47
CA HIS A 196 1.09 19.48 15.90
C HIS A 196 2.29 18.64 16.34
N PHE A 197 3.00 18.00 15.41
CA PHE A 197 4.18 17.22 15.72
C PHE A 197 5.26 18.10 16.34
N GLN A 198 5.77 17.68 17.49
CA GLN A 198 6.82 18.38 18.22
C GLN A 198 7.80 17.40 18.85
N SER A 199 9.04 17.85 19.10
CA SER A 199 9.96 17.08 19.93
C SER A 199 9.51 17.10 21.39
N ASN A 200 9.55 15.95 22.04
CA ASN A 200 9.24 15.77 23.46
C ASN A 200 10.43 15.09 24.16
N PRO A 201 11.26 15.83 24.93
CA PRO A 201 12.43 15.28 25.63
C PRO A 201 12.10 14.19 26.65
N ASP A 202 10.89 14.24 27.22
CA ASP A 202 10.40 13.32 28.25
C ASP A 202 9.80 12.03 27.66
N PHE A 203 9.63 11.98 26.33
CA PHE A 203 9.13 10.80 25.66
C PHE A 203 10.05 9.60 25.88
N GLN A 204 9.45 8.47 26.26
CA GLN A 204 10.10 7.18 26.38
C GLN A 204 9.15 6.12 25.81
N LEU A 205 9.66 5.24 24.93
CA LEU A 205 8.88 4.14 24.40
C LEU A 205 8.74 3.02 25.45
N ASN A 206 7.83 3.19 26.40
CA ASN A 206 7.55 2.21 27.45
C ASN A 206 6.12 2.34 27.99
N GLN A 207 5.70 1.34 28.78
CA GLN A 207 4.35 1.27 29.38
C GLN A 207 4.07 2.35 30.45
N LYS A 208 5.08 3.14 30.85
CA LYS A 208 4.86 4.28 31.75
C LYS A 208 4.38 5.51 30.98
N PHE A 209 4.84 5.67 29.74
CA PHE A 209 4.44 6.79 28.89
C PHE A 209 3.24 6.44 27.98
N CYS A 210 3.21 5.21 27.46
CA CYS A 210 2.26 4.73 26.45
C CYS A 210 1.24 3.78 27.09
N ASP A 211 -0.04 3.97 26.79
CA ASP A 211 -1.11 3.04 27.18
C ASP A 211 -1.17 1.82 26.26
N PHE A 212 -0.70 1.99 25.01
CA PHE A 212 -0.61 0.93 24.02
C PHE A 212 0.63 1.11 23.16
N ILE A 213 1.35 0.03 22.88
CA ILE A 213 2.56 0.04 22.04
C ILE A 213 2.36 -0.95 20.89
N PHE A 214 2.40 -0.42 19.67
CA PHE A 214 2.56 -1.23 18.47
C PHE A 214 4.03 -1.61 18.28
N GLU A 215 4.36 -2.85 18.62
CA GLU A 215 5.72 -3.39 18.48
C GLU A 215 6.06 -3.78 17.03
N ARG A 216 5.07 -4.26 16.27
CA ARG A 216 5.23 -4.55 14.83
C ARG A 216 5.20 -3.27 14.00
N PRO A 217 5.80 -3.27 12.79
CA PRO A 217 5.61 -2.18 11.85
C PRO A 217 4.13 -1.95 11.59
N THR A 218 3.69 -0.70 11.75
CA THR A 218 2.27 -0.35 11.72
C THR A 218 1.99 0.64 10.61
N ILE A 219 0.93 0.35 9.85
CA ILE A 219 0.43 1.22 8.79
C ILE A 219 -0.81 1.91 9.31
N VAL A 220 -0.75 3.22 9.50
CA VAL A 220 -1.91 4.01 9.93
C VAL A 220 -2.50 4.66 8.68
N MET A 221 -3.73 4.31 8.31
CA MET A 221 -4.31 4.74 7.03
C MET A 221 -5.68 5.37 7.23
N LYS A 222 -5.88 6.54 6.62
CA LYS A 222 -7.20 7.15 6.45
C LYS A 222 -7.88 6.58 5.20
N LEU A 223 -9.15 6.22 5.34
CA LEU A 223 -9.88 5.43 4.34
C LEU A 223 -10.94 6.27 3.64
N ASP A 224 -11.11 6.05 2.33
CA ASP A 224 -12.30 6.47 1.60
C ASP A 224 -13.48 5.52 1.94
N ALA A 225 -14.58 5.63 1.20
CA ALA A 225 -15.80 4.89 1.48
C ALA A 225 -15.76 3.45 0.93
N ALA A 226 -16.06 2.46 1.77
CA ALA A 226 -16.23 1.06 1.35
C ALA A 226 -17.59 0.74 0.67
N VAL A 227 -18.26 1.74 0.09
CA VAL A 227 -19.62 1.60 -0.47
C VAL A 227 -19.67 0.86 -1.81
N ASN A 228 -18.57 0.82 -2.55
CA ASN A 228 -18.40 0.00 -3.75
C ASN A 228 -16.91 -0.17 -4.11
N LEU A 229 -16.63 -1.07 -5.04
CA LEU A 229 -15.28 -1.37 -5.52
C LEU A 229 -14.54 -0.09 -5.95
N TYR A 230 -15.21 0.78 -6.71
CA TYR A 230 -14.61 2.01 -7.21
C TYR A 230 -14.16 2.93 -6.08
N HIS A 231 -14.94 3.07 -5.01
CA HIS A 231 -14.57 3.95 -3.89
C HIS A 231 -13.56 3.35 -2.93
N HIS A 232 -13.47 2.02 -2.80
CA HIS A 232 -12.55 1.43 -1.83
C HIS A 232 -11.19 1.05 -2.43
N PHE A 233 -11.15 0.68 -3.72
CA PHE A 233 -9.90 0.21 -4.33
C PHE A 233 -8.85 1.31 -4.50
N CYS A 234 -9.23 2.58 -4.40
CA CYS A 234 -8.27 3.67 -4.29
C CYS A 234 -7.39 3.53 -3.04
N ASP A 235 -7.94 3.05 -1.92
CA ASP A 235 -7.19 2.86 -0.66
C ASP A 235 -6.13 1.78 -0.86
N PHE A 236 -6.53 0.62 -1.39
CA PHE A 236 -5.63 -0.50 -1.66
C PHE A 236 -4.56 -0.17 -2.70
N LEU A 237 -4.90 0.56 -3.75
CA LEU A 237 -3.91 0.95 -4.76
C LEU A 237 -2.88 1.92 -4.17
N ASN A 238 -3.31 2.93 -3.41
CA ASN A 238 -2.40 3.87 -2.77
C ASN A 238 -1.57 3.20 -1.67
N LEU A 239 -2.12 2.21 -0.96
CA LEU A 239 -1.36 1.36 -0.04
C LEU A 239 -0.29 0.56 -0.78
N TYR A 240 -0.65 -0.10 -1.89
CA TYR A 240 0.29 -0.84 -2.73
C TYR A 240 1.41 0.05 -3.28
N ALA A 241 1.08 1.26 -3.75
CA ALA A 241 2.06 2.26 -4.15
C ALA A 241 2.99 2.66 -2.99
N SER A 242 2.45 2.76 -1.78
CA SER A 242 3.24 3.07 -0.56
C SER A 242 4.19 1.94 -0.18
N LEU A 243 3.83 0.67 -0.43
CA LEU A 243 4.73 -0.47 -0.23
C LEU A 243 5.96 -0.40 -1.16
N HIS A 244 5.78 0.08 -2.39
CA HIS A 244 6.89 0.36 -3.30
C HIS A 244 7.78 1.48 -2.76
N ILE A 245 7.18 2.57 -2.28
CA ILE A 245 7.92 3.71 -1.71
C ILE A 245 8.71 3.32 -0.46
N ASN A 246 8.06 2.60 0.45
CA ASN A 246 8.65 2.12 1.69
C ASN A 246 9.57 0.91 1.48
N GLN A 247 9.69 0.45 0.24
CA GLN A 247 10.50 -0.68 -0.15
C GLN A 247 10.29 -1.90 0.76
N THR A 248 9.05 -2.32 0.99
CA THR A 248 8.77 -3.59 1.68
C THR A 248 7.42 -4.14 1.27
N PHE A 249 7.31 -5.46 1.17
CA PHE A 249 6.04 -6.16 0.97
C PHE A 249 5.76 -7.14 2.11
N ASP A 250 6.40 -6.98 3.27
CA ASP A 250 6.09 -7.83 4.42
C ASP A 250 4.58 -7.76 4.76
N GLN A 251 4.03 -8.90 5.18
CA GLN A 251 2.66 -9.01 5.66
C GLN A 251 2.58 -9.14 7.18
N ASP A 252 3.71 -9.25 7.88
CA ASP A 252 3.77 -9.21 9.35
C ASP A 252 3.74 -7.76 9.87
N VAL A 253 2.66 -7.05 9.53
CA VAL A 253 2.47 -5.62 9.83
C VAL A 253 1.09 -5.40 10.43
N ASP A 254 0.95 -4.48 11.36
CA ASP A 254 -0.36 -4.04 11.85
C ASP A 254 -0.92 -2.96 10.92
N ILE A 255 -2.25 -2.90 10.80
CA ILE A 255 -2.95 -1.85 10.06
C ILE A 255 -3.94 -1.19 11.01
N VAL A 256 -3.87 0.13 11.12
CA VAL A 256 -4.85 0.94 11.86
C VAL A 256 -5.72 1.68 10.86
N TRP A 257 -7.02 1.40 10.91
CA TRP A 257 -8.03 2.15 10.17
C TRP A 257 -8.34 3.45 10.90
N TRP A 258 -7.80 4.54 10.39
CA TRP A 258 -8.15 5.89 10.84
C TRP A 258 -9.53 6.25 10.29
N ASP A 259 -10.56 5.84 11.02
CA ASP A 259 -11.96 6.22 10.80
C ASP A 259 -12.53 6.81 12.10
N THR A 260 -13.00 8.05 12.00
CA THR A 260 -13.52 8.84 13.10
C THR A 260 -15.03 8.72 13.28
N HIS A 261 -15.69 7.81 12.56
CA HIS A 261 -17.10 7.52 12.74
C HIS A 261 -17.34 6.70 14.04
N PRO A 262 -18.41 6.98 14.81
CA PRO A 262 -18.69 6.28 16.07
C PRO A 262 -18.80 4.76 15.93
N GLU A 263 -19.41 4.29 14.85
CA GLU A 263 -19.55 2.85 14.59
C GLU A 263 -18.26 2.19 14.05
N GLY A 264 -17.22 2.98 13.76
CA GLY A 264 -16.01 2.53 13.08
C GLY A 264 -16.17 2.41 11.56
N PHE A 265 -15.25 1.67 10.93
CA PHE A 265 -15.20 1.48 9.49
C PHE A 265 -15.97 0.23 9.06
N LEU A 266 -16.97 0.43 8.19
CA LEU A 266 -17.84 -0.64 7.71
C LEU A 266 -17.36 -1.20 6.37
N ASP A 267 -16.55 -2.25 6.40
CA ASP A 267 -16.02 -2.91 5.18
C ASP A 267 -16.54 -4.35 4.99
N LYS A 268 -17.86 -4.47 4.83
CA LYS A 268 -18.52 -5.79 4.70
C LYS A 268 -18.25 -6.47 3.35
N MET A 269 -18.05 -5.69 2.28
CA MET A 269 -18.03 -6.19 0.91
C MET A 269 -16.63 -6.54 0.42
N TYR A 270 -15.62 -5.81 0.88
CA TYR A 270 -14.27 -5.88 0.31
C TYR A 270 -13.19 -6.12 1.36
N GLY A 271 -13.55 -6.26 2.65
CA GLY A 271 -12.61 -6.42 3.75
C GLY A 271 -11.71 -7.66 3.68
N VAL A 272 -12.06 -8.65 2.87
CA VAL A 272 -11.15 -9.77 2.55
C VAL A 272 -9.84 -9.30 1.91
N THR A 273 -9.86 -8.16 1.22
CA THR A 273 -8.71 -7.60 0.49
C THR A 273 -7.58 -7.18 1.42
N TRP A 274 -7.86 -6.85 2.69
CA TRP A 274 -6.83 -6.54 3.69
C TRP A 274 -5.85 -7.69 3.92
N LYS A 275 -6.28 -8.95 3.69
CA LYS A 275 -5.41 -10.14 3.76
C LYS A 275 -4.28 -10.12 2.73
N ALA A 276 -4.41 -9.32 1.67
CA ALA A 276 -3.31 -9.11 0.72
C ALA A 276 -2.21 -8.19 1.28
N PHE A 277 -2.48 -7.43 2.33
CA PHE A 277 -1.55 -6.45 2.88
C PHE A 277 -1.00 -6.87 4.24
N SER A 278 -1.81 -7.53 5.06
CA SER A 278 -1.42 -8.00 6.39
C SER A 278 -1.94 -9.41 6.68
N LYS A 279 -1.19 -10.15 7.50
CA LYS A 279 -1.63 -11.41 8.13
C LYS A 279 -2.51 -11.15 9.36
N HIS A 280 -2.51 -9.92 9.87
CA HIS A 280 -3.23 -9.49 11.06
C HIS A 280 -4.53 -8.78 10.69
N ARG A 281 -5.50 -8.81 11.60
CA ARG A 281 -6.74 -8.06 11.46
C ARG A 281 -6.44 -6.56 11.68
N PRO A 282 -7.01 -5.65 10.87
CA PRO A 282 -6.89 -4.23 11.14
C PRO A 282 -7.52 -3.82 12.48
N PHE A 283 -6.89 -2.85 13.14
CA PHE A 283 -7.39 -2.17 14.33
C PHE A 283 -8.29 -1.01 13.93
N GLU A 284 -9.41 -0.86 14.61
CA GLU A 284 -10.26 0.32 14.44
C GLU A 284 -9.79 1.47 15.35
N LEU A 285 -9.77 2.70 14.85
CA LEU A 285 -9.34 3.87 15.63
C LEU A 285 -10.13 4.04 16.94
N LYS A 286 -11.40 3.66 16.96
CA LYS A 286 -12.25 3.71 18.17
C LYS A 286 -11.72 2.85 19.32
N GLU A 287 -10.97 1.79 19.03
CA GLU A 287 -10.34 0.94 20.06
C GLU A 287 -9.17 1.64 20.76
N LEU A 288 -8.68 2.73 20.16
CA LEU A 288 -7.58 3.56 20.65
C LEU A 288 -8.07 4.85 21.32
N ASP A 289 -9.40 5.06 21.41
CA ASP A 289 -9.99 6.25 22.01
C ASP A 289 -9.50 6.47 23.45
N GLY A 290 -9.15 7.71 23.77
CA GLY A 290 -8.66 8.07 25.11
C GLY A 290 -7.21 7.67 25.41
N LYS A 291 -6.52 6.94 24.52
CA LYS A 291 -5.19 6.36 24.80
C LYS A 291 -4.05 7.16 24.19
N ARG A 292 -2.91 7.16 24.90
CA ARG A 292 -1.62 7.48 24.31
C ARG A 292 -1.00 6.24 23.68
N VAL A 293 -1.00 6.21 22.36
CA VAL A 293 -0.55 5.10 21.54
C VAL A 293 0.83 5.40 20.98
N CYS A 294 1.75 4.46 21.16
CA CYS A 294 3.10 4.57 20.64
C CYS A 294 3.37 3.53 19.57
N PHE A 295 4.17 3.91 18.59
CA PHE A 295 4.55 3.08 17.46
C PHE A 295 6.06 2.94 17.44
N ARG A 296 6.56 1.70 17.49
CA ARG A 296 7.99 1.44 17.28
C ARG A 296 8.39 1.81 15.85
N ASN A 297 7.55 1.43 14.88
CA ASN A 297 7.67 1.83 13.48
C ASN A 297 6.29 2.15 12.93
N VAL A 298 6.14 3.32 12.30
CA VAL A 298 4.89 3.75 11.67
C VAL A 298 5.10 4.18 10.23
N MET A 299 4.21 3.77 9.34
CA MET A 299 4.07 4.30 8.00
C MET A 299 2.71 4.99 7.87
N LEU A 300 2.75 6.23 7.41
CA LEU A 300 1.60 7.02 6.99
C LEU A 300 1.58 6.99 5.45
N PRO A 301 0.76 6.12 4.83
CA PRO A 301 0.79 5.87 3.39
C PRO A 301 0.20 7.02 2.59
N LEU A 302 0.37 6.94 1.27
CA LEU A 302 -0.36 7.74 0.30
C LEU A 302 -1.88 7.63 0.50
N LEU A 303 -2.58 8.76 0.37
CA LEU A 303 -4.03 8.86 0.54
C LEU A 303 -4.78 8.95 -0.79
N ALA A 304 -6.02 8.46 -0.81
CA ALA A 304 -6.81 8.25 -2.01
C ALA A 304 -7.15 9.52 -2.81
N ARG A 305 -7.23 10.69 -2.16
CA ARG A 305 -7.71 11.93 -2.80
C ARG A 305 -6.66 13.05 -2.81
N GLN A 306 -5.38 12.70 -2.80
CA GLN A 306 -4.28 13.62 -3.06
C GLN A 306 -4.58 14.48 -4.31
N ARG A 307 -4.18 15.75 -4.30
CA ARG A 307 -4.24 16.58 -5.50
C ARG A 307 -3.20 16.09 -6.50
N ASN A 308 -3.63 15.93 -7.76
CA ASN A 308 -2.88 15.20 -8.79
C ASN A 308 -2.50 13.76 -8.34
N GLY A 309 -3.33 13.16 -7.48
CA GLY A 309 -3.12 11.83 -6.93
C GLY A 309 -3.52 10.69 -7.86
N LEU A 310 -3.09 9.48 -7.54
CA LEU A 310 -3.45 8.28 -8.29
C LEU A 310 -4.90 7.84 -7.98
N PHE A 311 -5.59 7.29 -8.99
CA PHE A 311 -6.98 6.81 -8.98
C PHE A 311 -8.06 7.89 -9.20
N TYR A 312 -8.27 8.84 -8.28
CA TYR A 312 -9.35 9.83 -8.42
C TYR A 312 -8.95 11.09 -9.17
N ASN A 313 -7.84 11.70 -8.75
CA ASN A 313 -7.42 13.01 -9.21
C ASN A 313 -6.26 12.88 -10.20
N THR A 314 -6.18 11.77 -10.92
CA THR A 314 -5.08 11.49 -11.84
C THR A 314 -5.27 12.33 -13.09
N PRO A 315 -4.40 13.30 -13.39
CA PRO A 315 -4.41 13.93 -14.69
C PRO A 315 -3.99 12.86 -15.71
N LEU A 316 -4.91 12.40 -16.55
CA LEU A 316 -4.59 11.42 -17.59
C LEU A 316 -4.33 12.15 -18.90
N ALA A 317 -3.13 11.95 -19.44
CA ALA A 317 -2.83 12.38 -20.80
C ALA A 317 -3.54 11.45 -21.80
N GLN A 318 -4.24 12.04 -22.77
CA GLN A 318 -4.97 11.28 -23.77
C GLN A 318 -4.01 10.61 -24.76
N GLY A 319 -4.33 9.37 -25.17
CA GLY A 319 -3.59 8.64 -26.21
C GLY A 319 -2.66 7.54 -25.70
N CYS A 320 -2.55 7.37 -24.38
CA CYS A 320 -1.87 6.24 -23.75
C CYS A 320 -2.84 5.45 -22.86
N THR A 321 -2.67 4.13 -22.81
CA THR A 321 -3.50 3.20 -22.04
C THR A 321 -2.64 2.09 -21.41
N GLY A 322 -3.19 1.38 -20.41
CA GLY A 322 -2.56 0.18 -19.86
C GLY A 322 -1.45 0.43 -18.85
N SER A 323 -1.75 1.13 -17.74
CA SER A 323 -0.77 1.37 -16.66
C SER A 323 -0.16 0.07 -16.10
N SER A 324 1.16 -0.01 -16.13
CA SER A 324 1.91 -1.14 -15.59
C SER A 324 1.81 -1.22 -14.06
N LEU A 325 1.73 -0.07 -13.38
CA LEU A 325 1.45 0.00 -11.94
C LEU A 325 0.09 -0.64 -11.57
N PHE A 326 -0.98 -0.28 -12.28
CA PHE A 326 -2.31 -0.88 -12.05
C PHE A 326 -2.34 -2.37 -12.40
N LYS A 327 -1.67 -2.77 -13.50
CA LYS A 327 -1.57 -4.17 -13.89
C LYS A 327 -0.85 -5.00 -12.83
N SER A 328 0.27 -4.47 -12.31
CA SER A 328 1.06 -5.06 -11.25
C SER A 328 0.26 -5.18 -9.95
N PHE A 329 -0.48 -4.12 -9.57
CA PHE A 329 -1.40 -4.13 -8.44
C PHE A 329 -2.48 -5.22 -8.57
N SER A 330 -3.11 -5.34 -9.73
CA SER A 330 -4.11 -6.38 -10.00
C SER A 330 -3.53 -7.79 -9.80
N GLN A 331 -2.35 -8.05 -10.36
CA GLN A 331 -1.66 -9.34 -10.20
C GLN A 331 -1.29 -9.60 -8.73
N PHE A 332 -0.83 -8.57 -8.01
CA PHE A 332 -0.52 -8.63 -6.58
C PHE A 332 -1.72 -9.07 -5.75
N ILE A 333 -2.87 -8.41 -5.91
CA ILE A 333 -4.10 -8.73 -5.17
C ILE A 333 -4.57 -10.15 -5.49
N LEU A 334 -4.65 -10.50 -6.78
CA LEU A 334 -5.13 -11.82 -7.21
C LEU A 334 -4.24 -12.94 -6.66
N HIS A 335 -2.91 -12.76 -6.71
CA HIS A 335 -1.96 -13.73 -6.17
C HIS A 335 -2.12 -13.91 -4.66
N ARG A 336 -2.10 -12.81 -3.89
CA ARG A 336 -2.14 -12.90 -2.43
C ARG A 336 -3.47 -13.38 -1.87
N LEU A 337 -4.57 -13.15 -2.59
CA LEU A 337 -5.88 -13.67 -2.24
C LEU A 337 -6.13 -15.09 -2.80
N GLY A 338 -5.19 -15.66 -3.54
CA GLY A 338 -5.34 -16.99 -4.15
C GLY A 338 -6.42 -17.05 -5.24
N ILE A 339 -6.79 -15.91 -5.82
CA ILE A 339 -7.82 -15.81 -6.84
C ILE A 339 -7.20 -16.18 -8.18
N LYS A 340 -7.62 -17.32 -8.72
CA LYS A 340 -7.30 -17.71 -10.09
C LYS A 340 -8.26 -16.98 -11.02
N PRO A 341 -7.76 -16.14 -11.96
CA PRO A 341 -8.61 -15.57 -12.98
C PRO A 341 -9.32 -16.70 -13.70
N GLN A 342 -10.66 -16.68 -13.74
CA GLN A 342 -11.37 -17.60 -14.60
C GLN A 342 -10.93 -17.29 -16.03
N LYS A 343 -10.60 -18.33 -16.81
CA LYS A 343 -10.49 -18.16 -18.26
C LYS A 343 -11.85 -17.65 -18.70
N ALA A 344 -11.90 -16.47 -19.31
CA ALA A 344 -13.13 -15.98 -19.90
C ALA A 344 -13.59 -17.06 -20.89
N ASP A 345 -14.77 -17.62 -20.64
CA ASP A 345 -15.42 -18.48 -21.61
C ASP A 345 -15.84 -17.55 -22.75
N LEU A 346 -15.04 -17.50 -23.82
CA LEU A 346 -15.23 -16.60 -24.95
C LEU A 346 -16.58 -16.86 -25.64
N GLU A 347 -17.24 -17.98 -25.36
CA GLU A 347 -18.55 -18.33 -25.88
C GLU A 347 -19.71 -17.60 -25.18
N LYS A 348 -19.50 -17.00 -23.99
CA LYS A 348 -20.59 -16.38 -23.20
C LYS A 348 -20.19 -15.03 -22.63
N VAL A 349 -20.71 -13.96 -23.25
CA VAL A 349 -20.59 -12.60 -22.73
C VAL A 349 -21.80 -12.27 -21.85
N ARG A 350 -21.58 -12.05 -20.55
CA ARG A 350 -22.60 -11.49 -19.66
C ARG A 350 -22.43 -9.98 -19.57
N ILE A 351 -23.42 -9.24 -20.07
CA ILE A 351 -23.45 -7.77 -19.99
C ILE A 351 -24.35 -7.37 -18.82
N VAL A 352 -23.79 -6.63 -17.86
CA VAL A 352 -24.53 -6.06 -16.72
C VAL A 352 -24.53 -4.55 -16.85
N ILE A 353 -25.72 -3.96 -17.03
CA ILE A 353 -25.88 -2.50 -17.11
C ILE A 353 -26.26 -1.96 -15.73
N LEU A 354 -25.35 -1.22 -15.11
CA LEU A 354 -25.61 -0.55 -13.83
C LEU A 354 -26.23 0.82 -14.09
N SER A 355 -27.57 0.89 -14.07
CA SER A 355 -28.30 2.15 -14.18
C SER A 355 -28.40 2.84 -12.81
N ARG A 356 -27.86 4.05 -12.69
CA ARG A 356 -28.04 4.90 -11.51
C ARG A 356 -29.28 5.78 -11.70
N SER A 357 -30.06 5.92 -10.63
CA SER A 357 -31.25 6.78 -10.60
C SER A 357 -31.03 7.93 -9.61
N THR A 358 -30.04 8.79 -9.90
CA THR A 358 -29.89 10.05 -9.16
C THR A 358 -30.54 11.20 -9.94
N ALA A 359 -30.83 12.32 -9.28
CA ALA A 359 -31.48 13.48 -9.88
C ALA A 359 -30.76 14.01 -11.14
N PHE A 360 -29.43 13.90 -11.19
CA PHE A 360 -28.60 14.49 -12.25
C PHE A 360 -27.92 13.46 -13.17
N ARG A 361 -27.97 12.17 -12.84
CA ARG A 361 -27.32 11.10 -13.63
C ARG A 361 -28.28 9.93 -13.77
N LYS A 362 -29.31 10.13 -14.60
CA LYS A 362 -30.31 9.12 -14.92
C LYS A 362 -30.04 8.57 -16.31
N PHE A 363 -29.95 7.24 -16.43
CA PHE A 363 -29.81 6.61 -17.73
C PHE A 363 -31.19 6.48 -18.40
N LEU A 364 -31.56 7.49 -19.20
CA LEU A 364 -32.92 7.64 -19.73
C LEU A 364 -33.30 6.57 -20.77
N ASN A 365 -32.30 6.04 -21.49
CA ASN A 365 -32.47 5.11 -22.60
C ASN A 365 -31.93 3.70 -22.31
N VAL A 366 -31.86 3.29 -21.03
CA VAL A 366 -31.32 1.98 -20.64
C VAL A 366 -31.97 0.80 -21.38
N LYS A 367 -33.27 0.90 -21.69
CA LYS A 367 -34.02 -0.12 -22.44
C LYS A 367 -33.57 -0.20 -23.91
N GLU A 368 -33.38 0.94 -24.56
CA GLU A 368 -32.92 1.01 -25.97
C GLU A 368 -31.50 0.47 -26.10
N VAL A 369 -30.62 0.84 -25.17
CA VAL A 369 -29.24 0.30 -25.12
C VAL A 369 -29.24 -1.20 -24.87
N GLY A 370 -30.05 -1.68 -23.93
CA GLY A 370 -30.21 -3.11 -23.69
C GLY A 370 -30.72 -3.87 -24.92
N PHE A 371 -31.69 -3.29 -25.65
CA PHE A 371 -32.23 -3.88 -26.87
C PHE A 371 -31.19 -3.93 -28.00
N GLN A 372 -30.44 -2.84 -28.22
CA GLN A 372 -29.37 -2.79 -29.22
C GLN A 372 -28.27 -3.83 -28.92
N ILE A 373 -27.83 -3.91 -27.66
CA ILE A 373 -26.84 -4.91 -27.24
C ILE A 373 -27.34 -6.33 -27.50
N PHE A 374 -28.58 -6.63 -27.10
CA PHE A 374 -29.18 -7.94 -27.35
C PHE A 374 -29.22 -8.26 -28.85
N TYR A 375 -29.68 -7.32 -29.67
CA TYR A 375 -29.79 -7.49 -31.11
C TYR A 375 -28.43 -7.71 -31.79
N SER A 376 -27.41 -6.91 -31.41
CA SER A 376 -26.04 -7.06 -31.94
C SER A 376 -25.38 -8.38 -31.52
N CYS A 377 -25.64 -8.87 -30.30
CA CYS A 377 -25.09 -10.15 -29.84
C CYS A 377 -25.80 -11.37 -30.47
N VAL A 378 -27.11 -11.28 -30.74
CA VAL A 378 -27.90 -12.38 -31.33
C VAL A 378 -27.74 -12.47 -32.84
N ILE A 379 -27.60 -11.35 -33.57
CA ILE A 379 -27.46 -11.40 -35.04
C ILE A 379 -26.08 -11.89 -35.47
N ASN A 380 -25.01 -11.43 -34.81
CA ASN A 380 -23.66 -11.87 -35.16
C ASN A 380 -23.42 -13.36 -34.87
N SER A 381 -24.18 -13.95 -33.94
CA SER A 381 -24.13 -15.39 -33.67
C SER A 381 -24.94 -16.23 -34.67
N ILE A 382 -25.86 -15.62 -35.43
CA ILE A 382 -26.59 -16.27 -36.52
C ILE A 382 -25.83 -16.14 -37.84
N SER A 383 -24.98 -15.12 -38.03
CA SER A 383 -24.17 -14.97 -39.26
C SER A 383 -22.89 -15.82 -39.30
N GLU A 384 -22.52 -16.45 -38.19
CA GLU A 384 -21.35 -17.37 -38.09
C GLU A 384 -21.75 -18.86 -38.03
N MET A 385 -23.05 -19.18 -38.12
CA MET A 385 -23.55 -20.53 -38.46
C MET A 385 -23.88 -20.62 -39.94
#